data_AF-A0A925WBZ6-F1
#
_entry.id   AF-A0A925WBZ6-F1
#
_cell.length_a   1.000
_cell.length_b   1.000
_cell.length_c   1.000
_cell.angle_alpha   90.00
_cell.angle_beta   90.00
_cell.angle_gamma   90.00
#
_symmetry.space_group_name_H-M   'P 1'
#
loop_
_entity.id
_entity.type
_entity.pdbx_description
1 polymer ?
#
loop_
_entity_poly.entity_id
_entity_poly.type
_entity_poly.pdbx_seq_one_letter_code
_entity_poly.pdbx_strand_id
1 'polypeptide(L)'
;MNSPIEMPARGQTVFRFMTALLVWGILFGLGLTGTRAAERVSIAGQWRFALDRVDDGISEEWFNKTLPDQIDLPGALQSQGFGDEISIHTPW
;
A
#
# COMPACT_ATOMS: atom_id res chain seq x y z
N MET A 1 39.52 12.36 -61.36
CA MET A 1 39.40 12.91 -60.00
C MET A 1 38.40 12.02 -59.28
N ASN A 2 38.86 10.86 -58.80
CA ASN A 2 37.99 9.85 -58.21
C ASN A 2 38.48 9.64 -56.77
N SER A 3 37.68 10.08 -55.81
CA SER A 3 37.95 9.91 -54.38
C SER A 3 37.91 8.42 -54.02
N PRO A 4 38.83 7.91 -53.19
CA PRO A 4 38.77 6.53 -52.72
C PRO A 4 37.54 6.31 -51.84
N ILE A 5 36.78 5.24 -52.11
CA ILE A 5 35.69 4.80 -51.23
C ILE A 5 36.35 4.09 -50.05
N GLU A 6 36.44 4.75 -48.91
CA GLU A 6 36.92 4.15 -47.66
C GLU A 6 35.90 3.09 -47.20
N MET A 7 36.25 1.81 -47.34
CA MET A 7 35.48 0.72 -46.77
C MET A 7 35.74 0.65 -45.26
N PRO A 8 34.71 0.72 -44.40
CA PRO A 8 34.91 0.61 -42.97
C PRO A 8 35.42 -0.79 -42.59
N ALA A 9 36.40 -0.82 -41.69
CA ALA A 9 36.98 -2.07 -41.19
C ALA A 9 35.88 -2.97 -40.61
N ARG A 10 35.82 -4.22 -41.09
CA ARG A 10 34.78 -5.23 -40.77
C ARG A 10 34.47 -5.37 -39.27
N GLY A 11 35.45 -5.12 -38.39
CA GLY A 11 35.29 -5.17 -36.93
C GLY A 11 34.56 -3.97 -36.31
N GLN A 12 34.57 -2.80 -36.95
CA GLN A 12 33.92 -1.59 -36.43
C GLN A 12 32.39 -1.70 -36.53
N THR A 13 31.90 -2.31 -37.61
CA THR A 13 30.46 -2.52 -37.81
C THR A 13 29.93 -3.58 -36.83
N VAL A 14 30.66 -4.66 -36.59
CA VAL A 14 30.28 -5.71 -35.62
C VAL A 14 30.29 -5.18 -34.19
N PHE A 15 31.31 -4.42 -33.79
CA PHE A 15 31.39 -3.81 -32.45
C PHE A 15 30.25 -2.79 -32.21
N ARG A 16 29.84 -2.05 -33.25
CA ARG A 16 28.68 -1.15 -33.20
C ARG A 16 27.36 -1.89 -33.01
N PHE A 17 27.17 -3.03 -33.68
CA PHE A 17 25.98 -3.86 -33.45
C PHE A 17 25.95 -4.49 -32.07
N MET A 18 27.09 -4.97 -31.56
CA MET A 18 27.18 -5.56 -30.21
C MET A 18 26.93 -4.55 -29.10
N THR A 19 27.45 -3.34 -29.23
CA THR A 19 27.21 -2.24 -28.27
C THR A 19 25.77 -1.73 -28.34
N ALA A 20 25.18 -1.62 -29.54
CA ALA A 20 23.76 -1.27 -29.70
C ALA A 20 22.82 -2.31 -29.08
N LEU A 21 23.13 -3.61 -29.22
CA LEU A 21 22.38 -4.70 -28.59
C LEU A 21 22.48 -4.69 -27.06
N LEU A 22 23.67 -4.39 -26.51
CA LEU A 22 23.85 -4.23 -25.06
C LEU A 22 23.04 -3.05 -24.50
N VAL A 23 23.04 -1.90 -25.19
CA VAL A 23 22.25 -0.73 -24.79
C VAL A 23 20.74 -1.02 -24.86
N TRP A 24 20.29 -1.70 -25.92
CA TRP A 24 18.89 -2.14 -26.03
C TRP A 24 18.50 -3.15 -24.94
N GLY A 25 19.37 -4.11 -24.61
CA GLY A 25 19.14 -5.06 -23.53
C GLY A 25 19.03 -4.39 -22.16
N ILE A 26 19.86 -3.39 -21.88
CA ILE A 26 19.82 -2.61 -20.63
C ILE A 26 18.54 -1.75 -20.56
N LEU A 27 18.18 -1.06 -21.65
CA LEU A 27 16.95 -0.26 -21.72
C LEU A 27 15.68 -1.12 -21.62
N PHE A 28 15.70 -2.34 -22.15
CA PHE A 28 14.60 -3.29 -22.07
C PHE A 28 14.46 -3.90 -20.66
N GLY A 29 15.58 -4.15 -19.96
CA GLY A 29 15.58 -4.70 -18.61
C GLY A 29 15.13 -3.72 -17.53
N LEU A 30 15.35 -2.41 -17.71
CA LEU A 30 15.00 -1.38 -16.71
C LEU A 30 13.50 -1.04 -16.66
N GLY A 31 12.71 -1.46 -17.65
CA GLY A 31 11.28 -1.13 -17.76
C GLY A 31 10.31 -2.06 -17.01
N LEU A 32 10.81 -3.10 -16.32
CA LEU A 32 9.98 -4.18 -15.78
C LEU A 32 9.60 -4.04 -14.30
N THR A 33 10.00 -2.95 -13.62
CA THR A 33 9.58 -2.71 -12.23
C THR A 33 8.20 -2.04 -12.19
N GLY A 34 7.16 -2.83 -12.46
CA GLY A 34 5.79 -2.41 -12.21
C GLY A 34 5.58 -2.16 -10.71
N THR A 35 5.16 -0.96 -10.33
CA THR A 35 4.72 -0.68 -8.97
C THR A 35 3.42 -1.46 -8.73
N ARG A 36 3.46 -2.48 -7.88
CA ARG A 36 2.21 -3.11 -7.42
C ARG A 36 1.52 -2.14 -6.47
N ALA A 37 0.31 -1.72 -6.82
CA ALA A 37 -0.54 -1.00 -5.89
C ALA A 37 -0.77 -1.90 -4.66
N ALA A 38 -0.67 -1.32 -3.46
CA ALA A 38 -1.02 -2.04 -2.25
C ALA A 38 -2.47 -2.52 -2.36
N GLU A 39 -2.70 -3.80 -2.06
CA GLU A 39 -4.02 -4.37 -1.99
C GLU A 39 -4.82 -3.68 -0.88
N ARG A 40 -6.02 -3.20 -1.20
CA ARG A 40 -6.92 -2.63 -0.20
C ARG A 40 -7.82 -3.73 0.30
N VAL A 41 -7.69 -4.05 1.59
CA VAL A 41 -8.59 -4.96 2.29
C VAL A 41 -9.60 -4.13 3.07
N SER A 42 -10.89 -4.46 2.91
CA SER A 42 -11.93 -3.87 3.74
C SER A 42 -11.84 -4.43 5.16
N ILE A 43 -11.90 -3.54 6.15
CA ILE A 43 -12.01 -3.88 7.57
C ILE A 43 -13.44 -3.70 8.11
N ALA A 44 -14.40 -3.42 7.23
CA ALA A 44 -15.80 -3.32 7.59
C ALA A 44 -16.37 -4.68 8.01
N GLY A 45 -17.28 -4.68 8.98
CA GLY A 45 -17.89 -5.88 9.54
C GLY A 45 -18.08 -5.76 11.06
N GLN A 46 -18.32 -6.88 11.72
CA GLN A 46 -18.47 -6.92 13.17
C GLN A 46 -17.14 -7.03 13.89
N TRP A 47 -16.99 -6.19 14.91
CA TRP A 47 -15.83 -6.11 15.78
C TRP A 47 -16.24 -6.39 17.20
N ARG A 48 -15.40 -7.11 17.95
CA ARG A 48 -15.54 -7.18 19.40
C ARG A 48 -15.07 -5.86 20.01
N PHE A 49 -15.79 -5.35 21.00
CA PHE A 49 -15.44 -4.10 21.66
C PHE A 49 -15.92 -4.08 23.12
N ALA A 50 -15.49 -3.06 23.87
CA ALA A 50 -15.99 -2.72 25.20
C ALA A 50 -15.86 -1.21 25.41
N LEU A 51 -16.74 -0.61 26.22
CA LEU A 51 -16.65 0.80 26.62
C LEU A 51 -15.68 0.95 27.79
N ASP A 52 -14.58 1.67 27.59
CA ASP A 52 -13.63 1.97 28.65
C ASP A 52 -14.03 3.26 29.39
N ARG A 53 -15.00 3.14 30.30
CA ARG A 53 -15.54 4.29 31.04
C ARG A 53 -14.58 4.82 32.12
N VAL A 54 -13.63 4.00 32.55
CA VAL A 54 -12.73 4.28 33.69
C VAL A 54 -11.26 4.35 33.28
N ASP A 55 -10.94 4.18 31.99
CA ASP A 55 -9.59 4.23 31.41
C ASP A 55 -8.66 3.11 31.90
N ASP A 56 -9.21 1.91 32.09
CA ASP A 56 -8.51 0.74 32.63
C ASP A 56 -8.18 -0.32 31.55
N GLY A 57 -8.53 -0.09 30.28
CA GLY A 57 -8.35 -1.08 29.22
C GLY A 57 -6.88 -1.48 29.01
N ILE A 58 -5.93 -0.57 29.24
CA ILE A 58 -4.49 -0.84 29.19
C ILE A 58 -4.03 -1.58 30.45
N SER A 59 -4.40 -1.08 31.64
CA SER A 59 -3.97 -1.64 32.93
C SER A 59 -4.47 -3.09 33.10
N GLU A 60 -5.64 -3.40 32.56
CA GLU A 60 -6.23 -4.73 32.55
C GLU A 60 -5.91 -5.57 31.31
N GLU A 61 -5.06 -5.10 30.40
CA GLU A 61 -4.64 -5.81 29.19
C GLU A 61 -5.82 -6.34 28.33
N TRP A 62 -6.81 -5.49 28.05
CA TRP A 62 -8.00 -5.89 27.28
C TRP A 62 -7.68 -6.41 25.87
N PHE A 63 -6.57 -5.98 25.28
CA PHE A 63 -6.07 -6.48 23.99
C PHE A 63 -5.69 -7.98 24.01
N ASN A 64 -5.46 -8.56 25.20
CA ASN A 64 -5.21 -10.00 25.41
C ASN A 64 -6.48 -10.78 25.79
N LYS A 65 -7.65 -10.13 25.82
CA LYS A 65 -8.91 -10.71 26.27
C LYS A 65 -9.94 -10.81 25.13
N THR A 66 -10.96 -11.64 25.35
CA THR A 66 -12.17 -11.61 24.51
C THR A 66 -13.10 -10.55 25.09
N LEU A 67 -13.37 -9.49 24.31
CA LEU A 67 -14.29 -8.43 24.73
C LEU A 67 -15.75 -8.89 24.60
N PRO A 68 -16.64 -8.49 25.52
CA PRO A 68 -17.98 -9.04 25.66
C PRO A 68 -18.95 -8.59 24.57
N ASP A 69 -18.78 -7.37 24.04
CA ASP A 69 -19.74 -6.75 23.13
C ASP A 69 -19.27 -6.80 21.68
N GLN A 70 -20.20 -6.53 20.75
CA GLN A 70 -19.94 -6.41 19.32
C GLN A 70 -20.49 -5.10 18.75
N ILE A 71 -19.83 -4.58 17.71
CA ILE A 71 -20.22 -3.37 16.99
C ILE A 71 -19.96 -3.53 15.49
N ASP A 72 -20.82 -2.94 14.66
CA ASP A 72 -20.61 -2.86 13.22
C ASP A 72 -19.73 -1.66 12.87
N LEU A 73 -18.67 -1.90 12.09
CA LEU A 73 -17.83 -0.88 11.49
C LEU A 73 -17.97 -0.88 9.96
N PRO A 74 -17.96 0.30 9.29
CA PRO A 74 -17.96 1.64 9.89
C PRO A 74 -19.32 2.01 10.49
N GLY A 75 -19.32 2.82 11.56
CA GLY A 75 -20.53 3.29 12.24
C GLY A 75 -20.18 4.06 13.52
N ALA A 76 -21.16 4.75 14.11
CA ALA A 76 -20.99 5.43 15.41
C ALA A 76 -21.55 4.58 16.55
N LEU A 77 -20.95 4.67 17.74
CA LEU A 77 -21.39 3.96 18.95
C LEU A 77 -22.86 4.23 19.27
N GLN A 78 -23.23 5.51 19.28
CA GLN A 78 -24.55 5.99 19.68
C GLN A 78 -25.64 5.53 18.71
N SER A 79 -25.33 5.48 17.41
CA SER A 79 -26.28 4.95 16.40
C SER A 79 -26.56 3.45 16.58
N GLN A 80 -25.73 2.75 17.33
CA GLN A 80 -25.82 1.31 17.59
C GLN A 80 -26.25 1.01 19.04
N GLY A 81 -26.67 2.03 19.80
CA GLY A 81 -27.19 1.87 21.16
C GLY A 81 -26.13 1.86 22.26
N PHE A 82 -24.89 2.25 21.95
CA PHE A 82 -23.80 2.30 22.93
C PHE A 82 -23.42 3.73 23.32
N GLY A 83 -23.04 3.90 24.59
CA GLY A 83 -22.69 5.18 25.19
C GLY A 83 -23.82 5.79 26.00
N ASP A 84 -23.62 7.02 26.46
CA ASP A 84 -24.64 7.75 27.20
C ASP A 84 -25.62 8.44 26.24
N GLU A 85 -26.86 8.61 26.69
CA GLU A 85 -27.89 9.32 25.92
C GLU A 85 -27.48 10.78 25.71
N ILE A 86 -27.57 11.25 24.46
CA ILE A 86 -27.27 12.64 24.12
C ILE A 86 -28.44 13.50 24.61
N SER A 87 -28.14 14.49 25.46
CA SER A 87 -29.12 15.44 25.98
C SER A 87 -28.60 16.88 25.91
N ILE A 88 -29.44 17.85 26.26
CA ILE A 88 -29.04 19.26 26.36
C ILE A 88 -27.97 19.52 27.43
N HIS A 89 -27.69 18.55 28.29
CA HIS A 89 -26.68 18.63 29.34
C HIS A 89 -25.38 17.89 28.99
N THR A 90 -25.28 17.30 27.80
CA THR A 90 -24.07 16.63 27.36
C THR A 90 -22.95 17.66 27.17
N PRO A 91 -21.76 17.48 27.80
CA PRO A 91 -20.61 18.35 27.57
C PRO A 91 -20.09 18.16 26.14
N TRP A 92 -19.77 19.27 25.46
CA TRP A 92 -19.25 19.31 24.08
C TRP A 92 -17.75 19.61 24.05
#